data_AF-A0A7C8Z2B2-F1
#
_entry.id   AF-A0A7C8Z2B2-F1
#
_cell.length_a   1.000
_cell.length_b   1.000
_cell.length_c   1.000
_cell.angle_alpha   90.00
_cell.angle_beta   90.00
_cell.angle_gamma   90.00
#
_symmetry.space_group_name_H-M   'P 1'
#
loop_
_entity.id
_entity.type
_entity.pdbx_description
1 polymer ?
#
loop_
_entity_poly.entity_id
_entity_poly.type
_entity_poly.pdbx_seq_one_letter_code
_entity_poly.pdbx_strand_id
1 'polypeptide(L)'
;VDGDEKPTMGYLYEAMENANETIKARLKNRLSQYLPYTRVIEQRWSNQLHSPLHAAGCMLNPGIFFRPSFSKQREVTRGFLTVVTRLIQDFDVQEKISEQLECYKNSIGEFGLTLAIR
;
A
#
# COMPACT_ATOMS: atom_id res chain seq x y z
N VAL A 1 -18.30 2.61 5.58
CA VAL A 1 -17.31 1.88 4.74
C VAL A 1 -17.39 0.42 5.16
N ASP A 2 -18.57 -0.15 4.99
CA ASP A 2 -18.92 -1.50 5.46
C ASP A 2 -19.66 -2.17 4.31
N GLY A 3 -19.20 -3.33 3.87
CA GLY A 3 -19.88 -4.07 2.81
C GLY A 3 -19.18 -5.31 2.22
N ASP A 4 -17.87 -5.51 2.41
CA ASP A 4 -17.18 -6.71 1.87
C ASP A 4 -16.47 -7.51 2.96
N GLU A 5 -16.57 -8.83 2.91
CA GLU A 5 -15.88 -9.80 3.79
C GLU A 5 -14.35 -9.69 3.75
N LYS A 6 -13.80 -8.95 2.76
CA LYS A 6 -12.36 -8.68 2.63
C LYS A 6 -12.07 -7.18 2.81
N PRO A 7 -11.10 -6.81 3.66
CA PRO A 7 -10.72 -5.42 3.86
C PRO A 7 -10.19 -4.82 2.55
N THR A 8 -10.96 -3.90 1.97
CA THR A 8 -10.67 -3.24 0.68
C THR A 8 -9.47 -2.28 0.75
N MET A 9 -9.16 -1.79 1.95
CA MET A 9 -8.13 -0.78 2.21
C MET A 9 -6.74 -1.19 1.70
N GLY A 10 -6.36 -2.46 1.87
CA GLY A 10 -5.05 -2.95 1.42
C GLY A 10 -4.93 -3.05 -0.11
N TYR A 11 -6.04 -3.34 -0.80
CA TYR A 11 -6.08 -3.54 -2.25
C TYR A 11 -6.22 -2.23 -3.03
N LEU A 12 -6.64 -1.14 -2.40
CA LEU A 12 -6.86 0.14 -3.07
C LEU A 12 -5.60 0.67 -3.75
N TYR A 13 -4.44 0.53 -3.10
CA TYR A 13 -3.14 0.91 -3.66
C TYR A 13 -2.82 0.15 -4.95
N GLU A 14 -3.02 -1.17 -4.93
CA GLU A 14 -2.81 -2.04 -6.10
C GLU A 14 -3.82 -1.74 -7.20
N ALA A 15 -5.10 -1.55 -6.86
CA ALA A 15 -6.15 -1.28 -7.84
C ALA A 15 -5.88 0.00 -8.65
N MET A 16 -5.34 1.04 -8.00
CA MET A 16 -4.98 2.30 -8.64
C MET A 16 -3.78 2.15 -9.58
N GLU A 17 -2.76 1.40 -9.17
CA GLU A 17 -1.59 1.09 -10.02
C GLU A 17 -2.03 0.27 -11.25
N ASN A 18 -2.83 -0.78 -11.03
CA ASN A 18 -3.38 -1.61 -12.10
C ASN A 18 -4.26 -0.82 -13.06
N ALA A 19 -5.08 0.11 -12.58
CA ALA A 19 -5.89 0.98 -13.43
C ALA A 19 -5.01 1.86 -14.32
N ASN A 20 -3.98 2.49 -13.76
CA ASN A 20 -3.01 3.30 -14.52
C ASN A 20 -2.29 2.47 -15.59
N GLU A 21 -1.75 1.31 -15.24
CA GLU A 21 -1.04 0.44 -16.19
C GLU A 21 -1.98 -0.10 -17.28
N THR A 22 -3.21 -0.47 -16.93
CA THR A 22 -4.21 -0.94 -17.90
C THR A 22 -4.54 0.14 -18.92
N ILE A 23 -4.70 1.40 -18.49
CA ILE A 23 -4.98 2.53 -19.39
C ILE A 23 -3.80 2.79 -20.32
N LYS A 24 -2.57 2.82 -19.78
CA LYS A 24 -1.35 2.98 -20.59
C LYS A 24 -1.24 1.88 -21.65
N ALA A 25 -1.44 0.62 -21.26
CA ALA A 25 -1.38 -0.52 -22.15
C ALA A 25 -2.45 -0.45 -23.25
N ARG A 26 -3.71 -0.16 -22.90
CA ARG A 26 -4.82 -0.01 -23.87
C ARG A 26 -4.56 1.09 -24.89
N LEU A 27 -3.90 2.17 -24.48
CA LEU A 27 -3.53 3.31 -25.32
C LEU A 27 -2.13 3.17 -25.93
N LYS A 28 -1.60 1.93 -25.99
CA LYS A 28 -0.34 1.56 -26.64
C LYS A 28 0.84 2.40 -26.14
N ASN A 29 0.84 2.77 -24.86
CA ASN A 29 1.85 3.64 -24.22
C ASN A 29 2.06 4.99 -24.92
N ARG A 30 1.07 5.48 -25.69
CA ARG A 30 1.14 6.80 -26.32
C ARG A 30 0.82 7.86 -25.29
N LEU A 31 1.86 8.56 -24.83
CA LEU A 31 1.78 9.55 -23.74
C LEU A 31 0.68 10.59 -23.96
N SER A 32 0.57 11.17 -25.16
CA SER A 32 -0.48 12.15 -25.48
C SER A 32 -1.91 11.60 -25.35
N GLN A 33 -2.09 10.28 -25.43
CA GLN A 33 -3.40 9.63 -25.36
C GLN A 33 -3.77 9.24 -23.93
N TYR A 34 -2.85 8.68 -23.15
CA TYR A 34 -3.17 8.21 -21.79
C TYR A 34 -3.03 9.28 -20.72
N LEU A 35 -2.17 10.29 -20.92
CA LEU A 35 -1.85 11.28 -19.89
C LEU A 35 -3.07 12.02 -19.32
N PRO A 36 -4.09 12.40 -20.12
CA PRO A 36 -5.30 13.02 -19.57
C PRO A 36 -6.02 12.13 -18.54
N TYR A 37 -6.07 10.83 -18.79
CA TYR A 37 -6.75 9.87 -17.91
C TYR A 37 -5.95 9.60 -16.64
N THR A 38 -4.65 9.34 -16.76
CA THR A 38 -3.79 9.10 -15.59
C THR A 38 -3.72 10.33 -14.70
N ARG A 39 -3.82 11.55 -15.26
CA ARG A 39 -3.93 12.79 -14.47
C ARG A 39 -5.20 12.87 -13.64
N VAL A 40 -6.35 12.47 -14.19
CA VAL A 40 -7.60 12.43 -13.43
C VAL A 40 -7.51 11.41 -12.29
N ILE A 41 -6.93 10.24 -12.55
CA ILE A 41 -6.70 9.20 -11.53
C ILE A 41 -5.78 9.73 -10.43
N GLU A 42 -4.65 10.35 -10.79
CA GLU A 42 -3.71 10.92 -9.82
C GLU A 42 -4.34 12.06 -9.00
N GLN A 43 -5.18 12.89 -9.63
CA GLN A 43 -5.89 13.95 -8.94
C GLN A 43 -6.92 13.38 -7.95
N ARG A 44 -7.63 12.30 -8.30
CA ARG A 44 -8.56 11.63 -7.37
C ARG A 44 -7.82 10.93 -6.25
N TRP A 45 -6.70 10.30 -6.58
CA TRP A 45 -5.80 9.68 -5.63
C TRP A 45 -5.35 10.68 -4.57
N SER A 46 -4.60 11.71 -4.98
CA SER A 46 -4.05 12.73 -4.08
C SER A 46 -5.09 13.45 -3.22
N ASN A 47 -6.28 13.71 -3.75
CA ASN A 47 -7.29 14.51 -3.05
C ASN A 47 -8.24 13.71 -2.15
N GLN A 48 -8.49 12.42 -2.44
CA GLN A 48 -9.59 11.68 -1.80
C GLN A 48 -9.16 10.33 -1.23
N LEU A 49 -8.17 9.67 -1.83
CA LEU A 49 -7.85 8.28 -1.55
C LEU A 49 -6.43 8.10 -0.98
N HIS A 50 -5.54 9.06 -1.15
CA HIS A 50 -4.20 9.04 -0.57
C HIS A 50 -4.28 9.42 0.90
N SER A 51 -4.29 8.41 1.77
CA SER A 51 -4.27 8.60 3.22
C SER A 51 -3.25 7.64 3.84
N PRO A 52 -2.54 8.07 4.90
CA PRO A 52 -1.70 7.18 5.70
C PRO A 52 -2.39 5.88 6.10
N LEU A 53 -3.70 5.88 6.35
CA LEU A 53 -4.47 4.68 6.69
C LEU A 53 -4.57 3.67 5.55
N HIS A 54 -4.79 4.13 4.31
CA HIS A 54 -4.79 3.24 3.13
C HIS A 54 -3.40 2.64 2.91
N ALA A 55 -2.36 3.45 3.07
CA ALA A 55 -0.97 3.02 2.97
C ALA A 55 -0.61 1.97 4.04
N ALA A 56 -1.03 2.20 5.28
CA ALA A 56 -0.89 1.24 6.37
C ALA A 56 -1.61 -0.08 6.07
N GLY A 57 -2.84 -0.03 5.54
CA GLY A 57 -3.58 -1.22 5.14
C GLY A 57 -2.89 -2.02 4.04
N CYS A 58 -2.25 -1.35 3.08
CA CYS A 58 -1.46 -2.01 2.04
C CYS A 58 -0.16 -2.60 2.60
N MET A 59 0.52 -1.87 3.49
CA MET A 59 1.76 -2.33 4.15
C MET A 59 1.52 -3.60 4.97
N LEU A 60 0.40 -3.69 5.67
CA LEU A 60 0.05 -4.82 6.53
C LEU A 60 -0.59 -6.00 5.78
N ASN A 61 -0.73 -5.92 4.45
CA ASN A 61 -1.24 -7.02 3.63
C ASN A 61 -0.05 -7.79 3.02
N PRO A 62 0.37 -8.94 3.60
CA PRO A 62 1.53 -9.69 3.11
C PRO A 62 1.35 -10.12 1.66
N GLY A 63 0.12 -10.41 1.27
CA GLY A 63 -0.20 -10.84 -0.07
C GLY A 63 -0.13 -9.76 -1.13
N ILE A 64 0.08 -8.50 -0.76
CA ILE A 64 0.42 -7.43 -1.68
C ILE A 64 1.88 -7.01 -1.46
N PHE A 65 2.26 -6.78 -0.20
CA PHE A 65 3.57 -6.21 0.16
C PHE A 65 4.75 -7.05 -0.33
N PHE A 66 4.65 -8.38 -0.23
CA PHE A 66 5.71 -9.32 -0.67
C PHE A 66 5.59 -9.75 -2.14
N ARG A 67 4.62 -9.24 -2.91
CA ARG A 67 4.54 -9.57 -4.34
C ARG A 67 5.76 -9.01 -5.07
N PRO A 68 6.42 -9.79 -5.94
CA PRO A 68 7.53 -9.29 -6.76
C PRO A 68 7.17 -8.11 -7.67
N SER A 69 5.89 -8.01 -8.05
CA SER A 69 5.37 -6.93 -8.90
C SER A 69 5.05 -5.64 -8.15
N PHE A 70 4.99 -5.68 -6.82
CA PHE A 70 4.65 -4.50 -6.03
C PHE A 70 5.85 -3.54 -5.96
N SER A 71 5.64 -2.26 -6.25
CA SER A 71 6.72 -1.26 -6.40
C SER A 71 6.72 -0.15 -5.34
N LYS A 72 5.71 -0.13 -4.47
CA LYS A 72 5.40 0.99 -3.57
C LYS A 72 5.80 0.76 -2.12
N GLN A 73 6.67 -0.21 -1.82
CA GLN A 73 7.05 -0.60 -0.46
C GLN A 73 7.47 0.60 0.40
N ARG A 74 8.30 1.49 -0.16
CA ARG A 74 8.77 2.69 0.56
C ARG A 74 7.62 3.65 0.89
N GLU A 75 6.68 3.83 -0.02
CA GLU A 75 5.54 4.73 0.18
C GLU A 75 4.60 4.19 1.25
N VAL A 76 4.23 2.91 1.16
CA VAL A 76 3.30 2.28 2.10
C VAL A 76 3.91 2.16 3.50
N THR A 77 5.22 1.89 3.60
CA THR A 77 5.96 1.92 4.87
C THR A 77 5.91 3.30 5.52
N ARG A 78 6.13 4.37 4.74
CA ARG A 78 6.06 5.74 5.27
C ARG A 78 4.65 6.09 5.75
N GLY A 79 3.64 5.68 5.00
CA GLY A 79 2.24 5.85 5.40
C GLY A 79 1.91 5.11 6.69
N PHE A 80 2.37 3.86 6.83
CA PHE A 80 2.24 3.08 8.07
C PHE A 80 2.87 3.79 9.27
N LEU A 81 4.12 4.24 9.17
CA LEU A 81 4.79 4.97 10.26
C LEU A 81 4.06 6.29 10.59
N THR A 82 3.48 6.97 9.60
CA THR A 82 2.66 8.16 9.83
C THR A 82 1.39 7.83 10.61
N VAL A 83 0.78 6.65 10.40
CA VAL A 83 -0.36 6.19 11.21
C VAL A 83 0.07 5.87 12.63
N VAL A 84 1.15 5.12 12.80
CA VAL A 84 1.69 4.74 14.13
C VAL A 84 1.97 5.97 14.98
N THR A 85 2.73 6.92 14.45
CA THR A 85 3.09 8.17 15.17
C THR A 85 1.89 9.06 15.50
N ARG A 86 0.78 8.96 14.76
CA ARG A 86 -0.45 9.72 15.04
C ARG A 86 -1.35 9.04 16.06
N LEU A 87 -1.46 7.71 15.99
CA LEU A 87 -2.40 6.94 16.82
C LEU A 87 -1.80 6.51 18.15
N ILE A 88 -0.49 6.34 18.23
CA ILE A 88 0.22 5.79 19.39
C ILE A 88 1.13 6.90 19.92
N GLN A 89 0.84 7.42 21.11
CA GLN A 89 1.66 8.46 21.74
C GLN A 89 2.83 7.90 22.57
N ASP A 90 2.71 6.63 22.98
CA ASP A 90 3.72 5.93 23.77
C ASP A 90 4.94 5.58 22.91
N PHE A 91 6.10 6.13 23.26
CA PHE A 91 7.34 5.97 22.51
C PHE A 91 7.87 4.53 22.56
N ASP A 92 7.78 3.85 23.70
CA ASP A 92 8.28 2.48 23.87
C ASP A 92 7.47 1.52 22.99
N VAL A 93 6.16 1.79 22.83
CA VAL A 93 5.29 1.04 21.93
C VAL A 93 5.65 1.34 20.47
N GLN A 94 5.91 2.59 20.10
CA GLN A 94 6.34 2.95 18.74
C GLN A 94 7.68 2.28 18.37
N GLU A 95 8.64 2.23 19.29
CA GLU A 95 9.94 1.59 19.10
C GLU A 95 9.76 0.08 18.84
N LYS A 96 9.00 -0.61 19.69
CA LYS A 96 8.68 -2.04 19.50
C LYS A 96 8.00 -2.33 18.18
N ILE A 97 7.06 -1.48 17.76
CA ILE A 97 6.39 -1.61 16.45
C ILE A 97 7.42 -1.45 15.32
N SER A 98 8.35 -0.51 15.45
CA SER A 98 9.39 -0.28 14.45
C SER A 98 10.35 -1.47 14.33
N GLU A 99 10.74 -2.09 15.45
CA GLU A 99 11.52 -3.32 15.46
C GLU A 99 10.76 -4.48 14.78
N GLN A 100 9.50 -4.71 15.17
CA GLN A 100 8.66 -5.74 14.56
C GLN A 100 8.42 -5.49 13.06
N LEU A 101 8.33 -4.23 12.64
CA LEU A 101 8.19 -3.84 11.25
C LEU A 101 9.42 -4.24 10.42
N GLU A 102 10.62 -4.09 10.96
CA GLU A 102 11.84 -4.57 10.31
C GLU A 102 11.88 -6.10 10.22
N CYS A 103 11.44 -6.81 11.27
CA CYS A 103 11.29 -8.26 11.20
C CYS A 103 10.28 -8.68 10.13
N TYR A 104 9.12 -8.02 10.08
CA TYR A 104 8.09 -8.25 9.07
C TYR A 104 8.64 -8.06 7.66
N LYS A 105 9.21 -6.89 7.35
CA LYS A 105 9.72 -6.55 6.01
C LYS A 105 10.76 -7.55 5.49
N ASN A 106 11.57 -8.08 6.39
CA ASN A 106 12.65 -9.01 6.07
C ASN A 106 12.22 -10.49 6.21
N SER A 107 10.93 -10.75 6.47
CA SER A 107 10.38 -12.09 6.66
C SER A 107 11.14 -12.90 7.73
N ILE A 108 11.51 -12.25 8.84
CA ILE A 108 12.29 -12.85 9.92
C ILE A 108 11.36 -13.53 10.94
N GLY A 109 11.75 -14.71 11.41
CA GLY A 109 11.01 -15.45 12.44
C GLY A 109 9.66 -15.93 11.93
N GLU A 110 8.60 -15.72 12.72
CA GLU A 110 7.24 -16.17 12.38
C GLU A 110 6.68 -15.48 11.12
N PHE A 111 7.17 -14.27 10.80
CA PHE A 111 6.79 -13.55 9.57
C PHE A 111 7.33 -14.21 8.29
N GLY A 112 8.32 -15.11 8.41
CA GLY A 112 8.85 -15.89 7.29
C GLY A 112 8.14 -17.21 7.04
N LEU A 113 7.17 -17.59 7.88
CA LEU A 113 6.42 -18.82 7.67
C LEU A 113 5.60 -18.72 6.39
N THR A 114 5.52 -19.80 5.62
CA THR A 114 4.71 -19.88 4.39
C THR A 114 3.23 -19.59 4.64
N LEU A 115 2.75 -19.77 5.87
CA LEU A 115 1.37 -19.43 6.28
C LEU A 115 1.16 -17.92 6.45
N ALA A 116 2.22 -17.16 6.75
CA ALA A 116 2.20 -15.71 6.97
C ALA A 116 2.27 -14.92 5.66
N ILE A 117 2.81 -15.52 4.59
CA ILE A 117 2.89 -14.96 3.24
C ILE A 117 1.78 -15.61 2.41
N ARG A 118 0.76 -14.85 1.99
CA ARG A 118 -0.44 -15.37 1.28
C ARG A 118 -0.62 -14.80 -0.11
#